data_AF-A0A959Z0L6-F1
#
_entry.id   AF-A0A959Z0L6-F1
#
_cell.length_a   1.000
_cell.length_b   1.000
_cell.length_c   1.000
_cell.angle_alpha   90.00
_cell.angle_beta   90.00
_cell.angle_gamma   90.00
#
_symmetry.space_group_name_H-M   'P 1'
#
loop_
_entity.id
_entity.type
_entity.pdbx_description
1 polymer ?
#
loop_
_entity_poly.entity_id
_entity_poly.type
_entity_poly.pdbx_seq_one_letter_code
_entity_poly.pdbx_strand_id
1 'polypeptide(L)'
;NEVRKQAWPEGAVLQVALVEDGLSSRVTAGENRGRELHHVAVVRELRSVPLKPGELTHTVVLPLEAVEDRSRMRVVAFVQEAADGPVLGAAALPVTP
;
A
#
# COMPACT_ATOMS: atom_id res chain seq x y z
N ASN A 1 -30.07 -14.27 -9.19
CA ASN A 1 -28.60 -14.14 -9.26
C ASN A 1 -28.22 -12.98 -8.36
N GLU A 2 -28.20 -13.22 -7.05
CA GLU A 2 -27.96 -12.16 -6.07
C GLU A 2 -26.46 -11.96 -5.94
N VAL A 3 -25.97 -10.80 -6.41
CA VAL A 3 -24.69 -10.27 -5.94
C VAL A 3 -24.88 -10.08 -4.44
N ARG A 4 -24.32 -10.99 -3.63
CA ARG A 4 -24.18 -10.75 -2.20
C ARG A 4 -23.49 -9.40 -2.10
N LYS A 5 -24.19 -8.38 -1.61
CA LYS A 5 -23.56 -7.14 -1.18
C LYS A 5 -22.60 -7.56 -0.08
N GLN A 6 -21.33 -7.74 -0.43
CA GLN A 6 -20.31 -8.15 0.52
C GLN A 6 -20.20 -7.02 1.54
N ALA A 7 -20.87 -7.17 2.68
CA ALA A 7 -20.60 -6.34 3.82
C ALA A 7 -19.21 -6.72 4.31
N TRP A 8 -18.32 -5.74 4.45
CA TRP A 8 -17.01 -5.97 5.04
C TRP A 8 -17.19 -6.54 6.47
N PRO A 9 -16.31 -7.44 6.92
CA PRO A 9 -16.29 -7.85 8.32
C PRO A 9 -16.25 -6.63 9.24
N GLU A 10 -16.86 -6.75 10.41
CA GLU A 10 -16.87 -5.66 11.39
C GLU A 10 -15.42 -5.27 11.75
N GLY A 11 -15.11 -3.98 11.65
CA GLY A 11 -13.78 -3.46 11.94
C GLY A 11 -12.74 -3.68 10.83
N ALA A 12 -13.13 -4.14 9.64
CA ALA A 12 -12.22 -4.21 8.50
C ALA A 12 -11.67 -2.82 8.12
N VAL A 13 -10.44 -2.80 7.62
CA VAL A 13 -9.73 -1.57 7.25
C VAL A 13 -9.24 -1.69 5.81
N LEU A 14 -9.47 -0.65 5.02
CA LEU A 14 -8.82 -0.45 3.73
C LEU A 14 -7.49 0.24 3.98
N GLN A 15 -6.40 -0.45 3.66
CA GLN A 15 -5.04 0.08 3.65
C GLN A 15 -4.70 0.51 2.23
N VAL A 16 -4.26 1.75 2.05
CA VAL A 16 -3.83 2.28 0.76
C VAL A 16 -2.42 2.82 0.89
N ALA A 17 -1.47 2.18 0.22
CA ALA A 17 -0.06 2.47 0.25
C ALA A 17 0.39 3.10 -1.06
N LEU A 18 1.17 4.19 -0.96
CA LEU A 18 2.00 4.67 -2.04
C LEU A 18 3.36 3.98 -1.95
N VAL A 19 3.75 3.30 -3.01
CA VAL A 19 4.90 2.40 -3.01
C VAL A 19 5.88 2.80 -4.11
N GLU A 20 7.18 2.75 -3.79
CA GLU A 20 8.26 3.02 -4.73
C GLU A 20 9.18 1.79 -4.89
N ASP A 21 9.49 1.47 -6.14
CA ASP A 21 10.40 0.39 -6.52
C ASP A 21 11.79 0.92 -6.93
N GLY A 22 12.80 0.04 -6.91
CA GLY A 22 14.11 0.32 -7.53
C GLY A 22 15.01 1.28 -6.73
N LEU A 23 14.83 1.35 -5.42
CA LEU A 23 15.71 2.10 -4.53
C LEU A 23 16.97 1.29 -4.21
N SER A 24 18.11 1.96 -4.04
CA SER A 24 19.31 1.31 -3.53
C SER A 24 19.99 2.13 -2.43
N SER A 25 20.71 1.43 -1.55
CA SER A 25 21.46 2.03 -0.46
C SER A 25 22.83 1.39 -0.33
N ARG A 26 23.88 2.22 -0.25
CA ARG A 26 25.24 1.76 0.05
C ARG A 26 25.46 1.79 1.56
N VAL A 27 25.66 0.62 2.15
CA VAL A 27 25.79 0.50 3.61
C VAL A 27 27.23 0.80 4.02
N THR A 28 27.41 1.85 4.83
CA THR A 28 28.74 2.37 5.20
C THR A 28 29.28 1.79 6.52
N ALA A 29 28.44 1.13 7.33
CA ALA A 29 28.82 0.59 8.64
C ALA A 29 27.99 -0.66 9.03
N GLY A 30 28.44 -1.38 10.06
CA GLY A 30 27.76 -2.57 10.59
C GLY A 30 28.03 -3.86 9.82
N GLU A 31 27.24 -4.90 10.09
CA GLU A 31 27.39 -6.24 9.52
C GLU A 31 27.26 -6.25 7.99
N ASN A 32 26.45 -5.35 7.44
CA ASN A 32 26.24 -5.20 6.01
C ASN A 32 27.20 -4.22 5.32
N ARG A 33 28.24 -3.73 6.04
CA ARG A 33 29.19 -2.74 5.50
C ARG A 33 29.79 -3.18 4.17
N GLY A 34 29.82 -2.26 3.21
CA GLY A 34 30.39 -2.47 1.88
C GLY A 34 29.42 -3.11 0.89
N ARG A 35 28.21 -3.50 1.32
CA ARG A 35 27.17 -4.02 0.44
C ARG A 35 26.32 -2.89 -0.14
N GLU A 36 25.81 -3.16 -1.33
CA GLU A 36 24.73 -2.41 -1.96
C GLU A 36 23.45 -3.22 -1.80
N LEU A 37 22.44 -2.61 -1.18
CA LEU A 37 21.13 -3.24 -0.98
C LEU A 37 20.16 -2.65 -1.99
N HIS A 38 19.42 -3.51 -2.68
CA HIS A 38 18.36 -3.14 -3.61
C HIS A 38 17.01 -3.39 -2.94
N HIS A 39 16.16 -2.37 -2.90
CA HIS A 39 14.85 -2.40 -2.27
C HIS A 39 13.76 -2.33 -3.33
N VAL A 40 12.74 -3.14 -3.16
CA VAL A 40 11.50 -3.11 -3.93
C VAL A 40 10.33 -2.94 -2.97
N ALA A 41 9.23 -2.41 -3.47
CA ALA A 41 8.00 -2.20 -2.73
C ALA A 41 8.16 -1.35 -1.45
N VAL A 42 8.96 -0.28 -1.48
CA VAL A 42 9.15 0.61 -0.32
C VAL A 42 7.93 1.49 -0.15
N VAL A 43 7.24 1.38 0.99
CA VAL A 43 6.09 2.22 1.33
C VAL A 43 6.57 3.64 1.63
N ARG A 44 6.11 4.61 0.84
CA ARG A 44 6.36 6.04 1.02
C ARG A 44 5.27 6.74 1.83
N GLU A 45 4.05 6.27 1.69
CA GLU A 45 2.89 6.73 2.46
C GLU A 45 1.95 5.54 2.69
N LEU A 46 1.33 5.47 3.87
CA LEU A 46 0.27 4.53 4.16
C LEU A 46 -0.94 5.27 4.77
N ARG A 47 -2.11 5.06 4.19
CA ARG A 47 -3.38 5.56 4.70
C ARG A 47 -4.28 4.38 5.08
N SER A 48 -4.86 4.46 6.27
CA SER A 48 -5.82 3.48 6.78
C SER A 48 -7.22 4.09 6.82
N VAL A 49 -8.18 3.42 6.21
CA VAL A 49 -9.58 3.85 6.13
C VAL A 49 -10.45 2.77 6.76
N PRO A 50 -11.08 3.03 7.92
CA PRO A 50 -12.05 2.10 8.49
C PRO A 50 -13.21 1.89 7.53
N LEU A 51 -13.54 0.62 7.24
CA LEU A 51 -14.66 0.28 6.38
C LEU A 51 -15.93 0.09 7.21
N LYS A 52 -17.04 0.65 6.70
CA LYS A 52 -18.36 0.42 7.28
C LYS A 52 -19.15 -0.58 6.42
N PRO A 53 -20.03 -1.38 7.03
CA PRO A 53 -20.91 -2.27 6.27
C PRO A 53 -21.68 -1.52 5.17
N GLY A 54 -21.58 -2.00 3.93
CA GLY A 54 -22.28 -1.44 2.77
C GLY A 54 -21.58 -0.26 2.08
N GLU A 55 -20.46 0.22 2.60
CA GLU A 55 -19.64 1.25 1.97
C GLU A 55 -18.72 0.60 0.93
N LEU A 56 -18.88 0.95 -0.35
CA LEU A 56 -18.15 0.29 -1.45
C LEU A 56 -17.09 1.19 -2.09
N THR A 57 -17.13 2.49 -1.81
CA THR A 57 -16.29 3.49 -2.47
C THR A 57 -15.67 4.41 -1.43
N HIS A 58 -14.36 4.61 -1.54
CA HIS A 58 -13.61 5.55 -0.71
C HIS A 58 -12.67 6.38 -1.59
N THR A 59 -12.50 7.65 -1.24
CA THR A 59 -11.50 8.53 -1.85
C THR A 59 -10.35 8.71 -0.87
N VAL A 60 -9.14 8.40 -1.31
CA VAL A 60 -7.91 8.56 -0.51
C VAL A 60 -6.95 9.47 -1.28
N VAL A 61 -6.43 10.48 -0.59
CA VAL A 61 -5.43 11.40 -1.15
C VAL A 61 -4.05 10.98 -0.64
N LEU A 62 -3.12 10.78 -1.57
CA LEU A 62 -1.73 10.41 -1.28
C LEU A 62 -0.81 11.53 -1.81
N PRO A 63 0.14 12.03 -1.00
CA PRO A 63 1.10 13.02 -1.44
C PRO A 63 2.12 12.37 -2.39
N LEU A 64 2.33 12.96 -3.57
CA LEU A 64 3.31 12.49 -4.55
C LEU A 64 4.66 13.24 -4.46
N GLU A 65 4.77 14.17 -3.52
CA GLU A 65 5.76 15.25 -3.51
C GLU A 65 7.20 14.79 -3.23
N ALA A 66 7.37 13.55 -2.72
CA ALA A 66 8.66 13.03 -2.28
C ALA A 66 9.32 12.03 -3.27
N VAL A 67 8.76 11.83 -4.46
CA VAL A 67 9.31 10.86 -5.43
C VAL A 67 9.63 11.54 -6.75
N GLU A 68 10.92 11.53 -7.08
CA GLU A 68 11.47 12.17 -8.28
C GLU A 68 11.03 11.44 -9.57
N ASP A 69 10.99 10.10 -9.55
CA ASP A 69 10.63 9.27 -10.70
C ASP A 69 9.30 8.54 -10.47
N ARG A 70 8.22 9.13 -10.98
CA ARG A 70 6.86 8.57 -10.85
C ARG A 70 6.68 7.23 -11.55
N SER A 71 7.53 6.88 -12.52
CA SER A 71 7.44 5.58 -13.19
C SER A 71 7.76 4.41 -12.26
N ARG A 72 8.43 4.69 -11.13
CA ARG A 72 8.72 3.72 -10.06
C ARG A 72 7.63 3.63 -9.01
N MET A 73 6.56 4.42 -9.15
CA MET A 73 5.50 4.49 -8.17
C MET A 73 4.32 3.61 -8.55
N ARG A 74 3.74 2.98 -7.54
CA ARG A 74 2.45 2.29 -7.64
C ARG A 74 1.63 2.51 -6.39
N VAL A 75 0.31 2.49 -6.53
CA VAL A 75 -0.62 2.42 -5.40
C VAL A 75 -0.94 0.96 -5.15
N VAL A 76 -0.80 0.50 -3.91
CA VAL A 76 -1.26 -0.81 -3.46
C VAL A 76 -2.40 -0.59 -2.48
N ALA A 77 -3.56 -1.18 -2.74
CA ALA A 77 -4.72 -1.12 -1.88
C ALA A 77 -5.10 -2.53 -1.45
N PHE A 78 -5.35 -2.73 -0.16
CA PHE A 78 -5.80 -4.02 0.36
C PHE A 78 -6.77 -3.85 1.53
N VAL A 79 -7.75 -4.75 1.61
CA VAL A 79 -8.68 -4.82 2.74
C VAL A 79 -8.16 -5.85 3.72
N GLN A 80 -8.06 -5.47 4.98
CA GLN A 80 -7.58 -6.31 6.07
C GLN A 80 -8.65 -6.44 7.14
N GLU A 81 -8.76 -7.62 7.76
CA GLU A 81 -9.54 -7.78 8.99
C GLU A 81 -8.94 -6.94 10.15
N ALA A 82 -9.75 -6.67 11.17
CA ALA A 82 -9.32 -5.92 12.35
C ALA A 82 -8.14 -6.58 13.07
N ALA A 83 -7.42 -5.81 13.89
CA ALA A 83 -6.34 -6.28 14.76
C ALA A 83 -5.21 -7.03 14.02
N ASP A 84 -4.77 -6.48 12.88
CA ASP A 84 -3.73 -7.06 12.02
C ASP A 84 -4.06 -8.47 11.49
N GLY A 85 -5.35 -8.75 11.31
CA GLY A 85 -5.85 -10.00 10.76
C GLY A 85 -5.49 -10.22 9.27
N PRO A 86 -6.04 -11.28 8.65
CA PRO A 86 -5.73 -11.61 7.27
C PRO A 86 -6.14 -10.52 6.27
N VAL A 87 -5.42 -10.47 5.15
CA VAL A 87 -5.81 -9.69 3.97
C VAL A 87 -6.93 -10.42 3.23
N LEU A 88 -8.06 -9.74 3.06
CA LEU A 88 -9.27 -10.27 2.41
C LEU A 88 -9.25 -10.08 0.90
N GLY A 89 -8.51 -9.09 0.43
CA GLY A 89 -8.37 -8.78 -0.99
C GLY A 89 -7.36 -7.66 -1.20
N ALA A 90 -6.73 -7.63 -2.36
CA ALA A 90 -5.71 -6.66 -2.70
C ALA A 90 -5.73 -6.33 -4.19
N ALA A 91 -5.29 -5.12 -4.52
CA ALA A 91 -5.07 -4.63 -5.86
C ALA A 91 -3.84 -3.71 -5.90
N ALA A 92 -3.21 -3.61 -7.05
CA ALA A 92 -2.12 -2.67 -7.29
C ALA A 92 -2.27 -2.02 -8.66
N LEU A 93 -1.96 -0.72 -8.73
CA LEU A 93 -2.02 0.07 -9.96
C LEU A 93 -0.77 0.95 -10.07
N PRO A 94 -0.13 1.05 -11.24
CA PRO A 94 0.96 2.00 -11.45
C PRO A 94 0.45 3.44 -11.32
N VAL A 95 1.30 4.35 -10.86
CA VAL A 95 1.02 5.79 -10.96
C VAL A 95 1.44 6.23 -12.35
N THR A 96 0.47 6.41 -13.25
CA THR A 96 0.73 6.99 -14.56
C THR A 96 1.00 8.48 -14.43
N PRO A 97 2.05 9.01 -15.10
CA PRO A 97 2.27 10.45 -15.23
C PRO A 97 1.09 11.21 -15.83
#